data_AF-A0A483Z563-F1
#
_entry.id   AF-A0A483Z563-F1
#
_cell.length_a   1.000
_cell.length_b   1.000
_cell.length_c   1.000
_cell.angle_alpha   90.00
_cell.angle_beta   90.00
_cell.angle_gamma   90.00
#
_symmetry.space_group_name_H-M   'P 1'
#
loop_
_entity.id
_entity.type
_entity.pdbx_description
1 polymer ?
#
loop_
_entity_poly.entity_id
_entity_poly.type
_entity_poly.pdbx_seq_one_letter_code
_entity_poly.pdbx_strand_id
1 'polypeptide(L)'
;ATDKNIYDALHHKRITAAKLHELLLNRGVFLSPELDKEILIEEISKLPHGFNELEHIKKLVKTYDPRESTTSVSFQTSTNQAELISAAEALKKTCSPSKGQSLNIVAKKDGSLTVEYNYEEIDLSKTALRQIDKRNVIIELRPDTDKVEVRMPQNPEAKKVIESLQNELSKIKSEPIERFEISLLAITDPTLRSLF
;
A
#
# COMPACT_ATOMS: atom_id res chain seq x y z
N ALA A 1 -14.06 -10.09 16.18
CA ALA A 1 -14.89 -8.91 15.82
C ALA A 1 -16.19 -9.02 16.61
N THR A 2 -16.74 -7.92 17.12
CA THR A 2 -18.05 -7.93 17.81
C THR A 2 -19.18 -7.71 16.80
N ASP A 3 -20.41 -8.09 17.16
CA ASP A 3 -21.60 -7.92 16.31
C ASP A 3 -21.80 -6.45 15.89
N LYS A 4 -21.52 -5.52 16.82
CA LYS A 4 -21.50 -4.09 16.54
C LYS A 4 -20.53 -3.71 15.41
N ASN A 5 -19.32 -4.29 15.39
CA ASN A 5 -18.33 -3.98 14.35
C ASN A 5 -18.78 -4.47 12.97
N ILE A 6 -19.52 -5.58 12.91
CA ILE A 6 -20.09 -6.11 11.67
C ILE A 6 -21.24 -5.23 11.22
N TYR A 7 -22.15 -4.89 12.13
CA TYR A 7 -23.27 -4.00 11.87
C TYR A 7 -22.79 -2.66 11.30
N ASP A 8 -21.84 -2.00 11.96
CA ASP A 8 -21.26 -0.72 11.50
C ASP A 8 -20.56 -0.86 10.14
N ALA A 9 -19.91 -2.01 9.88
CA ALA A 9 -19.26 -2.27 8.60
C ALA A 9 -20.27 -2.44 7.46
N LEU A 10 -21.39 -3.14 7.70
CA LEU A 10 -22.44 -3.37 6.71
C LEU A 10 -23.22 -2.09 6.33
N HIS A 11 -23.25 -1.10 7.23
CA HIS A 11 -23.81 0.22 6.95
C HIS A 11 -22.98 1.05 5.97
N HIS A 12 -21.76 0.63 5.64
CA HIS A 12 -20.90 1.37 4.74
C HIS A 12 -21.56 1.64 3.38
N LYS A 13 -21.37 2.85 2.85
CA LYS A 13 -22.02 3.35 1.61
C LYS A 13 -21.85 2.47 0.37
N ARG A 14 -20.80 1.62 0.32
CA ARG A 14 -20.50 0.71 -0.80
C ARG A 14 -21.23 -0.62 -0.74
N ILE A 15 -21.88 -0.91 0.39
CA ILE A 15 -22.68 -2.10 0.59
C ILE A 15 -24.11 -1.73 0.21
N THR A 16 -24.54 -2.28 -0.93
CA THR A 16 -25.88 -2.11 -1.48
C THR A 16 -26.78 -3.24 -0.99
N ALA A 17 -28.10 -3.06 -1.06
CA ALA A 17 -29.05 -4.13 -0.74
C ALA A 17 -28.77 -5.41 -1.55
N ALA A 18 -28.42 -5.27 -2.84
CA ALA A 18 -28.04 -6.40 -3.69
C ALA A 18 -26.87 -7.22 -3.13
N LYS A 19 -25.82 -6.57 -2.58
CA LYS A 19 -24.69 -7.26 -1.94
C LYS A 19 -25.08 -7.94 -0.64
N LEU A 20 -26.01 -7.36 0.12
CA LEU A 20 -26.53 -7.98 1.34
C LEU A 20 -27.34 -9.24 0.99
N HIS A 21 -28.17 -9.19 -0.05
CA HIS A 21 -28.84 -10.38 -0.58
C HIS A 21 -27.86 -11.45 -1.05
N GLU A 22 -26.79 -11.07 -1.75
CA GLU A 22 -25.75 -12.01 -2.16
C GLU A 22 -25.06 -12.67 -0.95
N LEU A 23 -24.76 -11.90 0.10
CA LEU A 23 -24.20 -12.43 1.35
C LEU A 23 -25.12 -13.44 2.03
N LEU A 24 -26.43 -13.16 2.08
CA LEU A 24 -27.44 -14.06 2.64
C LEU A 24 -27.62 -15.31 1.78
N LEU A 25 -27.68 -15.14 0.46
CA LEU A 25 -27.81 -16.22 -0.50
C LEU A 25 -26.63 -17.20 -0.42
N ASN A 26 -25.41 -16.68 -0.32
CA ASN A 26 -24.20 -17.50 -0.15
C ASN A 26 -24.22 -18.32 1.16
N ARG A 27 -25.08 -17.96 2.10
CA ARG A 27 -25.33 -18.68 3.36
C ARG A 27 -26.61 -19.53 3.33
N GLY A 28 -27.27 -19.64 2.18
CA GLY A 28 -28.52 -20.38 2.02
C GLY A 28 -29.75 -19.69 2.63
N VAL A 29 -29.66 -18.40 2.94
CA VAL A 29 -30.77 -17.60 3.47
C VAL A 29 -31.43 -16.82 2.34
N PHE A 30 -32.72 -17.06 2.15
CA PHE A 30 -33.52 -16.42 1.11
C PHE A 30 -34.49 -15.42 1.74
N LEU A 31 -34.36 -14.15 1.37
CA LEU A 31 -35.26 -13.08 1.78
C LEU A 31 -35.88 -12.42 0.54
N SER A 32 -37.03 -11.80 0.70
CA SER A 32 -37.68 -11.07 -0.40
C SER A 32 -36.78 -9.92 -0.90
N PRO A 33 -36.68 -9.69 -2.22
CA PRO A 33 -35.86 -8.62 -2.80
C PRO A 33 -36.37 -7.21 -2.48
N GLU A 34 -37.58 -7.08 -1.95
CA GLU A 34 -38.22 -5.81 -1.59
C GLU A 34 -37.86 -5.36 -0.17
N LEU A 35 -37.12 -6.16 0.61
CA LEU A 35 -36.74 -5.80 1.96
C LEU A 35 -35.80 -4.59 2.00
N ASP A 36 -36.04 -3.74 2.99
CA ASP A 36 -35.19 -2.60 3.28
C ASP A 36 -33.78 -3.03 3.70
N LYS A 37 -32.81 -2.21 3.30
CA LYS A 37 -31.39 -2.42 3.60
C LYS A 37 -31.13 -2.64 5.09
N GLU A 38 -31.80 -1.89 5.95
CA GLU A 38 -31.66 -1.98 7.42
C GLU A 38 -32.01 -3.38 7.93
N ILE A 39 -33.14 -3.94 7.47
CA ILE A 39 -33.58 -5.27 7.88
C ILE A 39 -32.57 -6.32 7.40
N LEU A 40 -32.06 -6.21 6.17
CA LEU A 40 -31.04 -7.12 5.64
C LEU A 40 -29.75 -7.07 6.50
N ILE A 41 -29.33 -5.89 6.94
CA ILE A 41 -28.15 -5.75 7.81
C ILE A 41 -28.38 -6.39 9.18
N GLU A 42 -29.54 -6.16 9.79
CA GLU A 42 -29.90 -6.78 11.05
C GLU A 42 -29.88 -8.30 10.96
N GLU A 43 -30.51 -8.86 9.92
CA GLU A 43 -30.54 -10.32 9.71
C GLU A 43 -29.14 -10.89 9.53
N ILE A 44 -28.27 -10.24 8.74
CA ILE A 44 -26.88 -10.68 8.58
C ILE A 44 -26.13 -10.62 9.90
N SER A 45 -26.32 -9.55 10.70
CA SER A 45 -25.57 -9.33 11.94
C SER A 45 -25.95 -10.32 13.05
N LYS A 46 -27.14 -10.93 12.98
CA LYS A 46 -27.59 -11.99 13.90
C LYS A 46 -26.96 -13.34 13.60
N LEU A 47 -26.45 -13.55 12.39
CA LEU A 47 -25.88 -14.83 11.99
C LEU A 47 -24.47 -15.03 12.57
N PRO A 48 -24.03 -16.27 12.82
CA PRO A 48 -22.64 -16.52 13.16
C PRO A 48 -21.71 -16.16 11.98
N HIS A 49 -20.64 -15.43 12.28
CA HIS A 49 -19.65 -15.02 11.28
C HIS A 49 -18.33 -15.77 11.47
N GLY A 50 -18.02 -16.66 10.53
CA GLY A 50 -16.71 -17.30 10.44
C GLY A 50 -15.66 -16.39 9.82
N PHE A 51 -14.44 -16.92 9.71
CA PHE A 51 -13.31 -16.20 9.13
C PHE A 51 -13.56 -15.77 7.68
N ASN A 52 -14.09 -16.67 6.85
CA ASN A 52 -14.32 -16.41 5.43
C ASN A 52 -15.36 -15.30 5.22
N GLU A 53 -16.41 -15.29 6.03
CA GLU A 53 -17.46 -14.28 5.99
C GLU A 53 -16.91 -12.90 6.39
N LEU A 54 -16.12 -12.85 7.46
CA LEU A 54 -15.49 -11.61 7.89
C LEU A 54 -14.50 -11.09 6.83
N GLU A 55 -13.70 -11.95 6.21
CA GLU A 55 -12.82 -11.57 5.11
C GLU A 55 -13.60 -11.06 3.89
N HIS A 56 -14.73 -11.68 3.56
CA HIS A 56 -15.60 -11.21 2.49
C HIS A 56 -16.16 -9.81 2.80
N ILE A 57 -16.70 -9.60 4.01
CA ILE A 57 -17.21 -8.29 4.44
C ILE A 57 -16.10 -7.24 4.40
N LYS A 58 -14.90 -7.55 4.92
CA LYS A 58 -13.74 -6.65 4.84
C LYS A 58 -13.44 -6.22 3.40
N LYS A 59 -13.43 -7.17 2.45
CA LYS A 59 -13.20 -6.87 1.02
C LYS A 59 -14.26 -5.92 0.45
N LEU A 60 -15.53 -6.10 0.81
CA LEU A 60 -16.63 -5.23 0.35
C LEU A 60 -16.53 -3.79 0.87
N VAL A 61 -16.02 -3.64 2.10
CA VAL A 61 -15.90 -2.36 2.80
C VAL A 61 -14.59 -1.65 2.45
N LYS A 62 -13.56 -2.39 2.00
CA LYS A 62 -12.24 -1.84 1.67
C LYS A 62 -12.37 -0.68 0.69
N THR A 63 -11.69 0.42 1.02
CA THR A 63 -11.56 1.55 0.11
C THR A 63 -10.43 1.24 -0.86
N TYR A 64 -10.68 1.36 -2.17
CA TYR A 64 -9.57 1.31 -3.13
C TYR A 64 -8.84 2.64 -2.97
N ASP A 65 -7.57 2.57 -2.63
CA ASP A 65 -6.79 3.77 -2.39
C ASP A 65 -6.74 4.63 -3.66
N PRO A 66 -6.78 5.97 -3.52
CA PRO A 66 -6.50 6.84 -4.64
C PRO A 66 -5.14 6.45 -5.24
N ARG A 67 -5.03 6.48 -6.58
CA ARG A 67 -3.74 6.35 -7.24
C ARG A 67 -2.82 7.44 -6.71
N GLU A 68 -1.74 7.03 -6.07
CA GLU A 68 -0.73 7.95 -5.57
C GLU A 68 0.05 8.55 -6.75
N SER A 69 0.36 9.84 -6.68
CA SER A 69 1.26 10.48 -7.63
C SER A 69 2.63 9.83 -7.55
N THR A 70 3.31 9.74 -8.69
CA THR A 70 4.68 9.22 -8.75
C THR A 70 5.67 10.39 -8.77
N THR A 71 6.79 10.23 -8.08
CA THR A 71 7.93 11.16 -8.09
C THR A 71 9.22 10.41 -8.46
N SER A 72 10.28 11.15 -8.72
CA SER A 72 11.59 10.61 -9.07
C SER A 72 12.72 11.33 -8.34
N VAL A 73 13.74 10.56 -7.97
CA VAL A 73 14.93 10.98 -7.24
C VAL A 73 16.13 10.33 -7.93
N SER A 74 17.27 10.99 -7.97
CA SER A 74 18.51 10.39 -8.49
C SER A 74 19.57 10.28 -7.40
N PHE A 75 20.19 9.11 -7.28
CA PHE A 75 21.40 8.91 -6.49
C PHE A 75 22.62 9.12 -7.39
N GLN A 76 23.52 10.03 -7.03
CA GLN A 76 24.74 10.32 -7.79
C GLN A 76 25.82 9.29 -7.45
N THR A 77 25.71 8.11 -8.04
CA THR A 77 26.65 7.01 -7.81
C THR A 77 26.57 5.96 -8.93
N SER A 78 27.71 5.39 -9.31
CA SER A 78 27.84 4.38 -10.37
C SER A 78 27.67 2.96 -9.82
N THR A 79 26.46 2.41 -9.76
CA THR A 79 26.23 1.08 -9.17
C THR A 79 25.94 0.03 -10.23
N ASN A 80 26.28 -1.23 -9.93
CA ASN A 80 25.81 -2.37 -10.71
C ASN A 80 24.52 -2.97 -10.09
N GLN A 81 23.87 -3.87 -10.83
CA GLN A 81 22.66 -4.54 -10.37
C GLN A 81 22.88 -5.40 -9.12
N ALA A 82 24.06 -6.01 -8.95
CA ALA A 82 24.37 -6.88 -7.82
C ALA A 82 24.46 -6.09 -6.49
N GLU A 83 25.02 -4.89 -6.53
CA GLU A 83 25.07 -3.96 -5.39
C GLU A 83 23.67 -3.48 -4.99
N LEU A 84 22.82 -3.14 -5.97
CA LEU A 84 21.43 -2.76 -5.73
C LEU A 84 20.63 -3.91 -5.09
N ILE A 85 20.81 -5.14 -5.58
CA ILE A 85 20.19 -6.33 -4.99
C ILE A 85 20.70 -6.51 -3.56
N SER A 86 22.00 -6.40 -3.33
CA SER A 86 22.61 -6.56 -2.00
C SER A 86 22.08 -5.53 -0.99
N ALA A 87 21.93 -4.26 -1.40
CA ALA A 87 21.33 -3.22 -0.57
C ALA A 87 19.84 -3.50 -0.27
N ALA A 88 19.08 -3.93 -1.28
CA ALA A 88 17.67 -4.28 -1.11
C ALA A 88 17.48 -5.53 -0.23
N GLU A 89 18.39 -6.50 -0.30
CA GLU A 89 18.41 -7.67 0.57
C GLU A 89 18.77 -7.32 2.02
N ALA A 90 19.71 -6.39 2.23
CA ALA A 90 20.01 -5.86 3.56
C ALA A 90 18.78 -5.18 4.17
N LEU A 91 18.07 -4.37 3.38
CA LEU A 91 16.80 -3.77 3.77
C LEU A 91 15.70 -4.81 4.03
N LYS A 92 15.63 -5.90 3.24
CA LYS A 92 14.68 -6.98 3.47
C LYS A 92 14.85 -7.61 4.86
N LYS A 93 16.07 -7.68 5.38
CA LYS A 93 16.35 -8.24 6.72
C LYS A 93 15.87 -7.35 7.86
N THR A 94 15.67 -6.05 7.64
CA THR A 94 15.13 -5.13 8.66
C THR A 94 13.59 -5.13 8.69
N CYS A 95 12.95 -5.66 7.64
CA CYS A 95 11.50 -5.81 7.58
C CYS A 95 11.02 -6.83 8.62
N SER A 96 9.93 -6.50 9.32
CA SER A 96 9.34 -7.38 10.34
C SER A 96 8.01 -7.97 9.84
N PRO A 97 7.96 -9.27 9.44
CA PRO A 97 6.71 -9.92 9.04
C PRO A 97 5.64 -9.90 10.14
N SER A 98 6.07 -9.95 11.41
CA SER A 98 5.19 -9.82 12.58
C SER A 98 4.49 -8.45 12.68
N LYS A 99 5.01 -7.42 12.01
CA LYS A 99 4.41 -6.08 11.88
C LYS A 99 3.71 -5.89 10.52
N GLY A 100 3.45 -6.97 9.79
CA GLY A 100 2.81 -6.92 8.48
C GLY A 100 3.71 -6.37 7.36
N GLN A 101 5.02 -6.28 7.59
CA GLN A 101 5.98 -5.75 6.61
C GLN A 101 6.60 -6.88 5.80
N SER A 102 6.67 -6.71 4.49
CA SER A 102 7.40 -7.62 3.60
C SER A 102 7.98 -6.87 2.42
N LEU A 103 9.10 -7.37 1.91
CA LEU A 103 9.81 -6.77 0.79
C LEU A 103 10.15 -7.84 -0.25
N ASN A 104 9.70 -7.60 -1.47
CA ASN A 104 9.98 -8.41 -2.65
C ASN A 104 10.92 -7.65 -3.59
N ILE A 105 11.85 -8.37 -4.19
CA ILE A 105 12.88 -7.81 -5.05
C ILE A 105 12.74 -8.51 -6.41
N VAL A 106 12.60 -7.74 -7.47
CA VAL A 106 12.48 -8.25 -8.84
C VAL A 106 13.56 -7.59 -9.70
N ALA A 107 14.58 -8.36 -10.05
CA ALA A 107 15.62 -7.94 -10.97
C ALA A 107 15.13 -8.10 -12.42
N LYS A 108 15.35 -7.08 -13.25
CA LYS A 108 15.03 -7.09 -14.68
C LYS A 108 16.28 -7.31 -15.52
N LYS A 109 16.10 -7.80 -16.75
CA LYS A 109 17.21 -8.11 -17.66
C LYS A 109 17.99 -6.89 -18.15
N ASP A 110 17.38 -5.71 -18.07
CA ASP A 110 17.97 -4.42 -18.43
C ASP A 110 18.87 -3.83 -17.32
N GLY A 111 19.13 -4.58 -16.25
CA GLY A 111 19.90 -4.11 -15.10
C GLY A 111 19.07 -3.35 -14.07
N SER A 112 17.83 -2.99 -14.37
CA SER A 112 16.94 -2.32 -13.42
C SER A 112 16.44 -3.27 -12.32
N LEU A 113 16.03 -2.69 -11.20
CA LEU A 113 15.53 -3.40 -10.03
C LEU A 113 14.19 -2.82 -9.61
N THR A 114 13.22 -3.67 -9.30
CA THR A 114 11.95 -3.27 -8.70
C THR A 114 11.88 -3.79 -7.27
N VAL A 115 11.68 -2.88 -6.32
CA VAL A 115 11.50 -3.18 -4.90
C VAL A 115 10.04 -2.95 -4.56
N GLU A 116 9.34 -4.02 -4.21
CA GLU A 116 7.95 -3.97 -3.78
C GLU A 116 7.89 -4.15 -2.26
N TYR A 117 7.50 -3.08 -1.57
CA TYR A 117 7.39 -3.03 -0.13
C TYR A 117 5.91 -3.05 0.28
N ASN A 118 5.48 -4.11 0.94
CA ASN A 118 4.14 -4.22 1.50
C ASN A 118 4.19 -3.93 2.99
N TYR A 119 3.23 -3.16 3.50
CA TYR A 119 3.11 -2.84 4.92
C TYR A 119 1.64 -2.75 5.34
N GLU A 120 1.41 -2.86 6.63
CA GLU A 120 0.10 -2.65 7.24
C GLU A 120 0.06 -1.30 7.94
N GLU A 121 -0.92 -0.48 7.58
CA GLU A 121 -1.20 0.79 8.21
C GLU A 121 -2.41 0.64 9.13
N ILE A 122 -2.26 1.07 10.39
CA ILE A 122 -3.32 0.97 11.39
C ILE A 122 -3.97 2.35 11.57
N ASP A 123 -5.26 2.44 11.23
CA ASP A 123 -6.09 3.63 11.38
C ASP A 123 -7.15 3.38 12.46
N LEU A 124 -6.85 3.81 13.69
CA LEU A 124 -7.71 3.64 14.86
C LEU A 124 -9.02 4.44 14.77
N SER A 125 -9.16 5.37 13.82
CA SER A 125 -10.40 6.12 13.61
C SER A 125 -11.48 5.30 12.90
N LYS A 126 -11.09 4.20 12.25
CA LYS A 126 -11.99 3.31 11.51
C LYS A 126 -12.52 2.19 12.41
N THR A 127 -13.65 1.61 12.00
CA THR A 127 -14.20 0.40 12.65
C THR A 127 -13.20 -0.76 12.58
N ALA A 128 -13.26 -1.69 13.52
CA ALA A 128 -12.27 -2.77 13.65
C ALA A 128 -12.05 -3.59 12.37
N LEU A 129 -13.09 -3.77 11.53
CA LEU A 129 -12.98 -4.48 10.25
C LEU A 129 -12.27 -3.67 9.15
N ARG A 130 -12.02 -2.38 9.37
CA ARG A 130 -11.36 -1.45 8.45
C ARG A 130 -10.11 -0.81 9.05
N GLN A 131 -9.76 -1.20 10.27
CA GLN A 131 -8.70 -0.57 11.04
C GLN A 131 -7.30 -0.87 10.48
N ILE A 132 -7.16 -1.95 9.71
CA ILE A 132 -5.88 -2.36 9.10
C ILE A 132 -5.99 -2.23 7.58
N ASP A 133 -5.20 -1.32 7.02
CA ASP A 133 -5.05 -1.13 5.58
C ASP A 133 -3.75 -1.77 5.10
N LYS A 134 -3.87 -2.81 4.26
CA LYS A 134 -2.72 -3.41 3.56
C LYS A 134 -2.34 -2.52 2.38
N ARG A 135 -1.15 -1.93 2.48
CA ARG A 135 -0.55 -0.99 1.54
C ARG A 135 0.63 -1.62 0.79
N ASN A 136 0.91 -1.10 -0.39
CA ASN A 136 2.01 -1.54 -1.24
C ASN A 136 2.70 -0.31 -1.84
N VAL A 137 4.03 -0.28 -1.77
CA VAL A 137 4.89 0.70 -2.40
C VAL A 137 5.77 -0.01 -3.42
N ILE A 138 5.73 0.46 -4.66
CA ILE A 138 6.59 -0.04 -5.74
C ILE A 138 7.66 1.01 -6.02
N ILE A 139 8.92 0.65 -5.84
CA ILE A 139 10.07 1.50 -6.14
C ILE A 139 10.83 0.89 -7.31
N GLU A 140 11.03 1.66 -8.37
CA GLU A 140 11.85 1.27 -9.51
C GLU A 140 13.22 1.94 -9.41
N LEU A 141 14.29 1.17 -9.52
CA LEU A 141 15.68 1.61 -9.53
C LEU A 141 16.25 1.31 -10.91
N ARG A 142 16.74 2.32 -11.62
CA ARG A 142 17.36 2.20 -12.93
C ARG A 142 18.80 2.68 -12.83
N PRO A 143 19.78 1.76 -12.79
CA PRO A 143 21.17 2.15 -12.85
C PRO A 143 21.50 2.73 -14.22
N ASP A 144 22.25 3.82 -14.22
CA ASP A 144 22.88 4.48 -15.36
C ASP A 144 24.39 4.60 -15.02
N THR A 145 25.17 5.15 -15.95
CA THR A 145 26.64 5.21 -15.89
C THR A 145 27.17 5.79 -14.58
N ASP A 146 26.64 6.94 -14.16
CA ASP A 146 27.09 7.68 -12.96
C ASP A 146 25.98 7.97 -11.95
N LYS A 147 24.76 7.47 -12.21
CA LYS A 147 23.60 7.74 -11.37
C LYS A 147 22.66 6.56 -11.32
N VAL A 148 21.83 6.50 -10.28
CA VAL A 148 20.68 5.59 -10.21
C VAL A 148 19.42 6.43 -10.17
N GLU A 149 18.58 6.29 -11.18
CA GLU A 149 17.25 6.91 -11.20
C GLU A 149 16.28 6.06 -10.38
N VAL A 150 15.60 6.70 -9.44
CA VAL A 150 14.66 6.07 -8.51
C VAL A 150 13.28 6.65 -8.75
N ARG A 151 12.31 5.80 -9.06
CA ARG A 151 10.91 6.19 -9.24
C ARG A 151 10.04 5.56 -8.15
N MET A 152 9.23 6.37 -7.47
CA MET A 152 8.43 5.95 -6.31
C MET A 152 7.11 6.71 -6.19
N PRO A 153 6.11 6.18 -5.46
CA PRO A 153 4.96 6.95 -5.02
C PRO A 153 5.36 8.11 -4.08
N GLN A 154 4.62 9.21 -4.15
CA GLN A 154 4.85 10.39 -3.32
C GLN A 154 4.21 10.24 -1.93
N ASN A 155 4.64 9.25 -1.17
CA ASN A 155 4.15 8.99 0.19
C ASN A 155 5.31 8.92 1.22
N PRO A 156 5.02 9.11 2.53
CA PRO A 156 6.06 9.10 3.56
C PRO A 156 6.80 7.77 3.72
N GLU A 157 6.12 6.64 3.51
CA GLU A 157 6.73 5.31 3.64
C GLU A 157 7.72 5.03 2.51
N ALA A 158 7.39 5.41 1.28
CA ALA A 158 8.29 5.32 0.12
C ALA A 158 9.59 6.11 0.35
N LYS A 159 9.50 7.30 0.97
CA LYS A 159 10.67 8.10 1.34
C LYS A 159 11.55 7.39 2.37
N LYS A 160 10.97 6.81 3.42
CA LYS A 160 11.72 6.03 4.43
C LYS A 160 12.43 4.82 3.84
N VAL A 161 11.77 4.12 2.92
CA VAL A 161 12.35 2.96 2.24
C VAL A 161 13.55 3.38 1.38
N ILE A 162 13.45 4.50 0.66
CA ILE A 162 14.54 5.04 -0.16
C ILE A 162 15.70 5.57 0.67
N GLU A 163 15.45 6.26 1.77
CA GLU A 163 16.50 6.69 2.72
C GLU A 163 17.24 5.47 3.28
N SER A 164 16.51 4.41 3.64
CA SER A 164 17.11 3.18 4.14
C SER A 164 17.94 2.49 3.05
N LEU A 165 17.45 2.46 1.81
CA LEU A 165 18.15 1.88 0.67
C LEU A 165 19.43 2.68 0.30
N GLN A 166 19.36 4.01 0.36
CA GLN A 166 20.52 4.90 0.20
C GLN A 166 21.58 4.64 1.27
N ASN A 167 21.16 4.45 2.52
CA ASN A 167 22.07 4.13 3.64
C ASN A 167 22.71 2.74 3.50
N GLU A 168 22.01 1.74 2.98
CA GLU A 168 22.61 0.43 2.73
C GLU A 168 23.59 0.48 1.56
N LEU A 169 23.27 1.23 0.49
CA LEU A 169 24.19 1.44 -0.62
C LEU A 169 25.46 2.20 -0.20
N SER A 170 25.34 3.23 0.65
CA SER A 170 26.50 3.98 1.13
C SER A 170 27.45 3.13 1.96
N LYS A 171 26.92 2.18 2.75
CA LYS A 171 27.74 1.18 3.47
C LYS A 171 28.48 0.24 2.52
N ILE A 172 27.81 -0.25 1.48
CA ILE A 172 28.43 -1.15 0.49
C ILE A 172 29.58 -0.42 -0.23
N LYS A 173 29.37 0.85 -0.59
CA LYS A 173 30.38 1.67 -1.28
C LYS A 173 31.41 2.31 -0.37
N SER A 174 31.18 2.32 0.94
CA SER A 174 31.99 3.05 1.92
C SER A 174 32.13 4.55 1.63
N GLU A 175 31.14 5.13 0.94
CA GLU A 175 31.12 6.53 0.51
C GLU A 175 29.72 7.12 0.66
N PRO A 176 29.59 8.43 1.01
CA PRO A 176 28.29 9.08 1.06
C PRO A 176 27.71 9.21 -0.36
N ILE A 177 26.46 8.77 -0.52
CA ILE A 177 25.74 8.90 -1.79
C ILE A 177 24.93 10.19 -1.75
N GLU A 178 25.24 11.12 -2.66
CA GLU A 178 24.44 12.33 -2.82
C GLU A 178 23.08 12.01 -3.45
N ARG A 179 22.02 12.58 -2.85
CA ARG A 179 20.65 12.47 -3.33
C ARG A 179 20.24 13.78 -3.98
N PHE A 180 19.83 13.71 -5.23
CA PHE A 180 19.26 14.84 -5.96
C PHE A 180 17.76 14.62 -6.18
N GLU A 181 16.95 15.54 -5.65
CA GLU A 181 15.49 15.53 -5.73
C GLU A 181 15.02 16.90 -6.22
N ILE A 182 14.22 16.90 -7.30
CA ILE A 182 13.57 18.11 -7.80
C ILE A 182 12.20 18.21 -7.10
N SER A 183 12.03 19.21 -6.23
CA SER A 183 10.77 19.50 -5.57
C SER A 183 10.27 20.90 -5.91
N LEU A 184 9.11 20.98 -6.56
CA LEU A 184 8.45 22.26 -6.87
C LEU A 184 7.52 22.73 -5.74
N LEU A 185 7.50 22.04 -4.60
CA LEU A 185 6.62 22.39 -3.47
C LEU A 185 6.88 23.79 -2.91
N ALA A 186 8.12 24.27 -2.99
CA ALA A 186 8.52 25.59 -2.52
C ALA A 186 8.13 26.72 -3.50
N ILE A 187 7.74 26.39 -4.74
CA ILE A 187 7.36 27.39 -5.75
C ILE A 187 5.86 27.67 -5.61
N THR A 188 5.56 28.78 -4.94
CA THR A 188 4.20 29.27 -4.68
C THR A 188 3.60 30.01 -5.88
N ASP A 189 4.44 30.52 -6.79
CA ASP A 189 3.99 31.23 -7.99
C ASP A 189 3.52 30.24 -9.07
N PRO A 190 2.23 30.27 -9.47
CA PRO A 190 1.68 29.40 -10.51
C PRO A 190 2.35 29.55 -11.87
N THR A 191 2.86 30.75 -12.20
CA THR A 191 3.45 31.04 -13.52
C THR A 191 4.81 30.38 -13.72
N LEU A 192 5.54 30.15 -12.62
CA LEU A 192 6.84 29.47 -12.64
C LEU A 192 6.73 27.94 -12.72
N ARG A 193 5.53 27.37 -12.51
CA ARG A 193 5.31 25.91 -12.54
C ARG A 193 5.27 25.32 -13.96
N SER A 194 5.02 26.13 -14.98
CA SER A 194 4.87 25.66 -16.37
C SER A 194 6.13 25.83 -17.23
N LEU A 195 7.27 26.22 -16.64
CA LEU A 195 8.52 26.52 -17.35
C LEU A 195 9.51 25.34 -17.37
N PHE A 196 9.18 24.21 -16.75
CA PHE A 196 10.04 23.03 -16.60
C PHE A 196 9.33 21.76 -17.05
#